data_AF-A0A7G9FY09-F1
#
_entry.id   AF-A0A7G9FY09-F1
#
_cell.length_a   1.000
_cell.length_b   1.000
_cell.length_c   1.000
_cell.angle_alpha   90.00
_cell.angle_beta   90.00
_cell.angle_gamma   90.00
#
_symmetry.space_group_name_H-M   'P 1'
#
loop_
_entity.id
_entity.type
_entity.pdbx_description
1 polymer ?
#
loop_
_entity_poly.entity_id
_entity_poly.type
_entity_poly.pdbx_seq_one_letter_code
_entity_poly.pdbx_strand_id
1 'polypeptide(L)'
;MKIKCDWCGSWINDFDQVCPNCGGVNNNYNRHANGVPQTIEELKAWAKEMNLPLEDMRTFIGEDYKGAKAFGIYKDETDGTFVVYKNKEDGTRAVRYKGTDEAYAVNELYQKMKERVVERLLVYQNMMEQLHMEY
;
A
#
# COMPACT_ATOMS: atom_id res chain seq x y z
N MET A 1 -18.58 1.12 -13.38
CA MET A 1 -19.69 0.22 -13.78
C MET A 1 -20.95 0.60 -12.99
N LYS A 2 -22.16 0.49 -13.58
CA LYS A 2 -23.40 0.74 -12.81
C LYS A 2 -23.84 -0.53 -12.11
N ILE A 3 -24.16 -0.40 -10.83
CA ILE A 3 -24.52 -1.49 -9.92
C ILE A 3 -25.84 -1.17 -9.23
N LYS A 4 -26.48 -2.19 -8.67
CA LYS A 4 -27.74 -2.01 -7.95
C LYS A 4 -27.45 -1.74 -6.47
N CYS A 5 -28.03 -0.68 -5.93
CA CYS A 5 -27.95 -0.38 -4.51
C CYS A 5 -28.70 -1.45 -3.70
N ASP A 6 -28.02 -2.03 -2.71
CA ASP A 6 -28.60 -3.08 -1.85
C ASP A 6 -29.77 -2.58 -0.99
N TRP A 7 -29.83 -1.27 -0.72
CA TRP A 7 -30.80 -0.67 0.20
C TRP A 7 -32.10 -0.23 -0.49
N CYS A 8 -32.00 0.47 -1.62
CA CYS A 8 -33.15 1.04 -2.31
C CYS A 8 -33.36 0.48 -3.72
N GLY A 9 -32.51 -0.45 -4.17
CA GLY A 9 -32.61 -1.06 -5.49
C GLY A 9 -32.28 -0.11 -6.66
N SER A 10 -31.88 1.12 -6.39
CA SER A 10 -31.54 2.11 -7.42
C SER A 10 -30.23 1.77 -8.11
N TRP A 11 -30.13 2.06 -9.40
CA TRP A 11 -28.89 1.94 -10.14
C TRP A 11 -27.95 3.09 -9.79
N ILE A 12 -26.83 2.77 -9.15
CA ILE A 12 -25.78 3.72 -8.71
C ILE A 12 -24.46 3.40 -9.40
N ASN A 13 -23.51 4.33 -9.39
CA ASN A 13 -22.16 3.97 -9.85
C ASN A 13 -21.42 3.18 -8.78
N ASP A 14 -20.57 2.27 -9.21
CA ASP A 14 -19.67 1.48 -8.35
C ASP A 14 -18.61 2.32 -7.64
N PHE A 15 -18.36 3.55 -8.06
CA PHE A 15 -17.46 4.50 -7.39
C PHE A 15 -18.18 5.50 -6.47
N ASP A 16 -19.51 5.45 -6.35
CA ASP A 16 -20.24 6.32 -5.43
C ASP A 16 -20.17 5.73 -4.01
N GLN A 17 -19.56 6.44 -3.06
CA GLN A 17 -19.40 5.96 -1.66
C GLN A 17 -20.74 5.74 -0.96
N VAL A 18 -21.74 6.55 -1.29
CA VAL A 18 -23.11 6.47 -0.79
C VAL A 18 -24.06 6.55 -1.96
N CYS A 19 -25.20 5.85 -1.84
CA CYS A 19 -26.25 5.92 -2.83
C CYS A 19 -26.78 7.37 -2.90
N PRO A 20 -26.67 8.08 -4.03
CA PRO A 20 -27.16 9.45 -4.15
C PRO A 20 -28.69 9.58 -4.03
N ASN A 21 -29.41 8.46 -4.13
CA ASN A 21 -30.88 8.46 -4.05
C ASN A 21 -31.41 8.23 -2.62
N CYS A 22 -30.71 7.45 -1.78
CA CYS A 22 -31.21 7.12 -0.44
C CYS A 22 -30.21 7.34 0.70
N GLY A 23 -28.97 7.73 0.39
CA GLY A 23 -27.88 7.87 1.36
C GLY A 23 -27.33 6.55 1.91
N GLY A 24 -27.87 5.40 1.49
CA GLY A 24 -27.39 4.08 1.93
C GLY A 24 -25.96 3.80 1.50
N VAL A 25 -25.18 3.17 2.38
CA VAL A 25 -23.79 2.80 2.09
C VAL A 25 -23.73 1.86 0.89
N ASN A 26 -22.87 2.17 -0.07
CA ASN A 26 -22.68 1.32 -1.24
C ASN A 26 -21.67 0.21 -0.88
N ASN A 27 -22.15 -1.01 -0.61
CA ASN A 27 -21.27 -2.13 -0.25
C ASN A 27 -20.37 -2.60 -1.39
N ASN A 28 -20.73 -2.24 -2.62
CA ASN A 28 -19.95 -2.48 -3.81
C ASN A 28 -19.05 -1.27 -4.16
N TYR A 29 -19.04 -0.22 -3.33
CA TYR A 29 -18.09 0.88 -3.47
C TYR A 29 -16.69 0.35 -3.21
N ASN A 30 -16.06 -0.08 -4.30
CA ASN A 30 -14.84 -0.81 -4.21
C ASN A 30 -13.65 0.17 -4.15
N ARG A 31 -13.39 0.74 -2.97
CA ARG A 31 -12.02 1.20 -2.66
C ARG A 31 -11.06 0.01 -2.56
N HIS A 32 -11.58 -1.20 -2.41
CA HIS A 32 -10.82 -2.43 -2.20
C HIS A 32 -10.50 -3.10 -3.55
N ALA A 33 -9.40 -2.69 -4.17
CA ALA A 33 -8.71 -3.64 -5.02
C ALA A 33 -8.37 -4.85 -4.13
N ASN A 34 -9.07 -5.97 -4.31
CA ASN A 34 -8.89 -7.21 -3.53
C ASN A 34 -7.40 -7.50 -3.34
N GLY A 35 -6.89 -7.36 -2.11
CA GLY A 35 -5.48 -7.61 -1.76
C GLY A 35 -4.54 -6.39 -1.73
N VAL A 36 -5.04 -5.16 -1.90
CA VAL A 36 -4.26 -3.93 -1.64
C VAL A 36 -4.53 -3.47 -0.21
N PRO A 37 -3.51 -3.41 0.66
CA PRO A 37 -3.66 -2.91 2.02
C PRO A 37 -3.99 -1.42 2.01
N GLN A 38 -4.91 -1.02 2.87
CA GLN A 38 -5.36 0.35 3.05
C GLN A 38 -4.97 0.91 4.42
N THR A 39 -4.69 0.04 5.38
CA THR A 39 -4.21 0.46 6.71
C THR A 39 -2.78 0.03 6.95
N ILE A 40 -2.11 0.69 7.90
CA ILE A 40 -0.77 0.32 8.36
C ILE A 40 -0.76 -1.13 8.84
N GLU A 41 -1.82 -1.56 9.52
CA GLU A 41 -1.97 -2.93 10.04
C GLU A 41 -2.10 -3.95 8.91
N GLU A 42 -2.93 -3.67 7.91
CA GLU A 42 -3.08 -4.52 6.72
C GLU A 42 -1.78 -4.63 5.94
N LEU A 43 -1.04 -3.52 5.79
CA LEU A 43 0.25 -3.53 5.09
C LEU A 43 1.28 -4.40 5.83
N LYS A 44 1.28 -4.35 7.16
CA LYS A 44 2.13 -5.18 8.01
C LYS A 44 1.74 -6.66 7.91
N ALA A 45 0.44 -6.97 7.88
CA ALA A 45 -0.05 -8.33 7.67
C ALA A 45 0.35 -8.87 6.29
N TRP A 46 0.16 -8.07 5.24
CA TRP A 46 0.55 -8.43 3.87
C TRP A 46 2.06 -8.67 3.75
N ALA A 47 2.88 -7.80 4.33
CA ALA A 47 4.34 -7.97 4.31
C ALA A 47 4.78 -9.27 5.00
N LYS A 48 4.09 -9.66 6.09
CA LYS A 48 4.33 -10.92 6.80
C LYS A 48 3.84 -12.13 6.00
N GLU A 49 2.68 -12.05 5.38
CA GLU A 49 2.10 -13.12 4.54
C GLU A 49 2.99 -13.40 3.32
N MET A 50 3.48 -12.34 2.68
CA MET A 50 4.42 -12.43 1.56
C MET A 50 5.85 -12.78 1.98
N ASN A 51 6.10 -12.93 3.29
CA ASN A 51 7.40 -13.21 3.88
C ASN A 51 8.51 -12.28 3.35
N LEU A 52 8.21 -10.98 3.26
CA LEU A 52 9.14 -10.01 2.68
C LEU A 52 10.26 -9.68 3.65
N PRO A 53 11.52 -9.60 3.18
CA PRO A 53 12.65 -9.21 4.01
C PRO A 53 12.63 -7.70 4.25
N LEU A 54 11.76 -7.25 5.17
CA LEU A 54 11.59 -5.84 5.53
C LEU A 54 12.90 -5.20 6.02
N GLU A 55 13.73 -5.97 6.72
CA GLU A 55 15.04 -5.54 7.22
C GLU A 55 16.02 -5.24 6.07
N ASP A 56 16.14 -6.14 5.09
CA ASP A 56 16.97 -5.92 3.89
C ASP A 56 16.46 -4.73 3.08
N MET A 57 15.13 -4.61 3.00
CA MET A 57 14.46 -3.51 2.31
C MET A 57 14.52 -2.19 3.10
N ARG A 58 15.01 -2.20 4.35
CA ARG A 58 14.96 -1.09 5.31
C ARG A 58 13.59 -0.43 5.36
N THR A 59 12.55 -1.25 5.35
CA THR A 59 11.15 -0.83 5.29
C THR A 59 10.50 -0.92 6.67
N PHE A 60 10.01 0.21 7.18
CA PHE A 60 9.46 0.33 8.53
C PHE A 60 7.98 0.75 8.44
N ILE A 61 7.10 -0.04 9.03
CA ILE A 61 5.64 0.15 8.94
C ILE A 61 5.10 0.46 10.33
N GLY A 62 4.54 1.66 10.50
CA GLY A 62 4.00 2.16 11.77
C GLY A 62 5.04 2.79 12.69
N GLU A 63 6.28 2.99 12.22
CA GLU A 63 7.39 3.48 13.05
C GLU A 63 8.12 4.66 12.41
N ASP A 64 8.44 5.67 13.22
CA ASP A 64 9.23 6.85 12.83
C ASP A 64 10.74 6.57 12.87
N TYR A 65 11.23 5.73 11.95
CA TYR A 65 12.63 5.34 11.91
C TYR A 65 13.51 6.43 11.27
N LYS A 66 14.62 6.76 11.94
CA LYS A 66 15.54 7.86 11.56
C LYS A 66 16.86 7.39 10.97
N GLY A 67 17.07 6.09 10.79
CA GLY A 67 18.30 5.58 10.19
C GLY A 67 18.41 5.89 8.69
N ALA A 68 19.65 5.88 8.18
CA ALA A 68 19.95 6.12 6.79
C ALA A 68 19.31 5.07 5.86
N LYS A 69 18.96 5.47 4.63
CA LYS A 69 18.30 4.61 3.61
C LYS A 69 16.98 3.97 4.06
N ALA A 70 16.37 4.44 5.13
CA ALA A 70 15.10 3.89 5.59
C ALA A 70 13.92 4.37 4.74
N PHE A 71 12.93 3.52 4.58
CA PHE A 71 11.68 3.86 3.93
C PHE A 71 10.53 3.40 4.80
N GLY A 72 9.49 4.20 4.97
CA GLY A 72 8.44 3.80 5.89
C GLY A 72 7.25 4.72 5.94
N ILE A 73 6.28 4.29 6.74
CA ILE A 73 5.06 5.02 7.05
C ILE A 73 4.87 5.04 8.56
N TYR A 74 4.41 6.15 9.11
CA TYR A 74 3.94 6.24 10.50
C TYR A 74 2.76 7.20 10.59
N LYS A 75 2.01 7.06 11.68
CA LYS A 75 0.99 8.03 12.06
C LYS A 75 1.61 9.04 13.02
N ASP A 76 1.53 10.32 12.67
CA ASP A 76 1.91 11.41 13.55
C ASP A 76 0.82 11.57 14.60
N GLU A 77 1.13 11.26 15.85
CA GLU A 77 0.20 11.38 16.98
C GLU A 77 -0.14 12.84 17.31
N THR A 78 0.65 13.81 16.83
CA THR A 78 0.45 15.24 17.09
C THR A 78 -0.74 15.79 16.30
N ASP A 79 -0.77 15.48 15.00
CA ASP A 79 -1.75 16.00 14.04
C ASP A 79 -2.74 14.92 13.57
N GLY A 80 -2.51 13.65 13.91
CA GLY A 80 -3.25 12.50 13.40
C GLY A 80 -2.95 12.16 11.92
N THR A 81 -1.98 12.82 11.30
CA THR A 81 -1.65 12.64 9.88
C THR A 81 -0.72 11.47 9.64
N PHE A 82 -0.91 10.76 8.53
CA PHE A 82 -0.03 9.71 8.05
C PHE A 82 1.12 10.32 7.25
N VAL A 83 2.34 9.96 7.62
CA VAL A 83 3.57 10.45 7.02
C VAL A 83 4.31 9.28 6.38
N VAL A 84 4.51 9.35 5.06
CA VAL A 84 5.37 8.44 4.31
C VAL A 84 6.72 9.11 4.11
N TYR A 85 7.79 8.46 4.54
CA TYR A 85 9.13 9.02 4.53
C TYR A 85 10.13 8.09 3.83
N LYS A 86 11.13 8.71 3.18
CA LYS A 86 12.32 8.07 2.64
C LYS A 86 13.55 8.81 3.12
N ASN A 87 14.33 8.19 3.98
CA ASN A 87 15.61 8.73 4.42
C ASN A 87 16.66 8.44 3.34
N LYS A 88 17.49 9.45 3.08
CA LYS A 88 18.65 9.37 2.22
C LYS A 88 19.83 8.72 2.96
N GLU A 89 20.94 8.56 2.25
CA GLU A 89 22.20 8.05 2.82
C GLU A 89 22.80 8.95 3.89
N ASP A 90 22.67 10.26 3.71
CA ASP A 90 23.13 11.30 4.63
C ASP A 90 22.24 11.44 5.88
N GLY A 91 21.19 10.62 6.02
CA GLY A 91 20.21 10.72 7.09
C GLY A 91 19.14 11.80 6.86
N THR A 92 19.21 12.54 5.75
CA THR A 92 18.20 13.55 5.41
C THR A 92 16.87 12.87 5.09
N ARG A 93 15.80 13.30 5.76
CA ARG A 93 14.44 12.79 5.56
C ARG A 93 13.78 13.45 4.35
N ALA A 94 13.31 12.65 3.41
CA ALA A 94 12.41 13.10 2.34
C ALA A 94 11.00 12.59 2.61
N VAL A 95 10.08 13.49 2.93
CA VAL A 95 8.65 13.16 3.07
C VAL A 95 8.07 13.00 1.67
N ARG A 96 7.48 11.83 1.39
CA ARG A 96 6.78 11.53 0.14
C ARG A 96 5.32 11.94 0.20
N TYR A 97 4.71 11.76 1.36
CA TYR A 97 3.31 12.10 1.60
C TYR A 97 3.13 12.48 3.08
N LYS A 98 2.31 13.50 3.34
CA LYS A 98 1.79 13.85 4.68
C LYS A 98 0.32 14.25 4.50
N GLY A 99 -0.59 13.53 5.14
CA GLY A 99 -2.03 13.81 5.04
C GLY A 99 -2.87 12.91 5.94
N THR A 100 -4.18 13.12 5.98
CA THR A 100 -5.11 12.33 6.82
C THR A 100 -5.62 11.06 6.14
N ASP A 101 -5.38 10.91 4.83
CA ASP A 101 -5.78 9.71 4.09
C ASP A 101 -4.76 8.58 4.30
N GLU A 102 -5.12 7.62 5.14
CA GLU A 102 -4.33 6.42 5.43
C GLU A 102 -4.15 5.54 4.20
N ALA A 103 -5.23 5.31 3.45
CA ALA A 103 -5.21 4.42 2.30
C ALA A 103 -4.27 4.93 1.21
N TYR A 104 -4.25 6.24 0.99
CA TYR A 104 -3.29 6.85 0.07
C TYR A 104 -1.84 6.68 0.56
N ALA A 105 -1.58 6.95 1.84
CA ALA A 105 -0.25 6.80 2.43
C ALA A 105 0.25 5.36 2.37
N VAL A 106 -0.61 4.41 2.69
CA VAL A 106 -0.32 2.98 2.65
C VAL A 106 -0.07 2.52 1.22
N ASN A 107 -0.87 2.99 0.25
CA ASN A 107 -0.69 2.67 -1.16
C ASN A 107 0.67 3.18 -1.69
N GLU A 108 1.12 4.38 -1.31
CA GLU A 108 2.45 4.89 -1.68
C GLU A 108 3.59 3.94 -1.25
N LEU A 109 3.52 3.42 -0.02
CA LEU A 109 4.50 2.46 0.48
C LEU A 109 4.34 1.09 -0.20
N TYR A 110 3.11 0.62 -0.33
CA TYR A 110 2.75 -0.66 -0.94
C TYR A 110 3.26 -0.78 -2.38
N GLN A 111 3.05 0.23 -3.23
CA GLN A 111 3.52 0.21 -4.62
C GLN A 111 5.04 0.02 -4.70
N LYS A 112 5.79 0.73 -3.85
CA LYS A 112 7.26 0.59 -3.77
C LYS A 112 7.71 -0.77 -3.27
N MET A 113 6.96 -1.39 -2.36
CA MET A 113 7.23 -2.76 -1.93
C MET A 113 6.98 -3.73 -3.08
N LYS A 114 5.84 -3.59 -3.78
CA LYS A 114 5.46 -4.44 -4.90
C LYS A 114 6.48 -4.36 -6.05
N GLU A 115 6.96 -3.18 -6.41
CA GLU A 115 8.05 -3.00 -7.39
C GLU A 115 9.28 -3.86 -7.04
N ARG A 116 9.74 -3.81 -5.79
CA ARG A 116 10.90 -4.58 -5.33
C ARG A 116 10.66 -6.10 -5.32
N VAL A 117 9.44 -6.53 -5.01
CA VAL A 117 9.06 -7.95 -5.11
C VAL A 117 9.12 -8.41 -6.56
N VAL A 118 8.57 -7.62 -7.48
CA VAL A 118 8.60 -7.91 -8.91
C VAL A 118 10.02 -7.94 -9.45
N GLU A 119 10.87 -6.96 -9.09
CA GLU A 119 12.29 -6.95 -9.45
C GLU A 119 12.99 -8.24 -9.02
N ARG A 120 12.75 -8.70 -7.78
CA ARG A 120 13.33 -9.94 -7.26
C ARG A 120 12.84 -11.17 -8.05
N LEU A 121 11.54 -11.25 -8.35
CA LEU A 121 10.97 -12.36 -9.14
C LEU A 121 11.55 -12.41 -10.55
N LEU A 122 11.71 -11.25 -11.20
CA LEU A 122 12.31 -11.15 -12.53
C LEU A 122 13.78 -11.60 -12.51
N VAL A 123 14.55 -11.24 -11.48
CA VAL A 123 15.93 -11.72 -11.32
C VAL A 123 15.98 -13.25 -11.20
N TYR A 124 15.09 -13.86 -10.39
CA TYR A 124 15.01 -15.31 -10.29
C TYR A 124 14.60 -15.97 -11.61
N GLN A 125 13.63 -15.41 -12.33
CA GLN A 125 13.22 -15.92 -13.65
C GLN A 125 14.39 -15.89 -14.64
N ASN A 126 15.09 -14.76 -14.74
CA ASN A 126 16.26 -14.62 -15.61
C ASN A 126 17.40 -15.58 -15.23
N MET A 127 17.64 -15.78 -13.93
CA MET A 127 18.66 -16.72 -13.45
C MET A 127 18.31 -18.17 -13.78
N MET A 128 17.04 -18.55 -13.65
CA MET A 128 16.56 -19.90 -13.98
C MET A 128 16.55 -20.17 -15.49
N GLU A 129 16.25 -19.16 -16.31
CA GLU A 129 16.38 -19.24 -17.77
C GLU A 129 17.85 -19.44 -18.20
N GLN A 130 18.80 -18.71 -17.59
CA GLN A 130 20.23 -18.89 -17.86
C GLN A 130 20.70 -20.31 -17.49
N LEU A 131 20.29 -20.82 -16.33
CA LEU A 131 20.57 -22.19 -15.90
C LEU A 131 19.98 -23.26 -16.82
N HIS A 132 18.81 -23.02 -17.42
CA HIS A 132 18.20 -23.93 -18.40
C HIS A 132 18.85 -23.87 -19.79
N MET A 133 19.57 -22.79 -20.13
CA MET A 133 20.31 -22.69 -21.39
C MET A 133 21.72 -23.29 -21.33
N GLU A 134 22.23 -23.59 -20.13
CA GLU A 134 23.54 -24.23 -19.93
C GLU A 134 23.49 -25.78 -19.90
N TYR A 135 22.30 -26.38 -20.04
CA TYR A 135 22.08 -27.84 -20.11
C TYR A 135 21.49 -28.30 -21.45
#